data_AF-A0A0H3NY47-F1
#
_entry.id   AF-A0A0H3NY47-F1
#
_cell.length_a   1.000
_cell.length_b   1.000
_cell.length_c   1.000
_cell.angle_alpha   90.00
_cell.angle_beta   90.00
_cell.angle_gamma   90.00
#
_symmetry.space_group_name_H-M   'P 1'
#
loop_
_entity.id
_entity.type
_entity.pdbx_description
1 polymer ?
#
loop_
_entity_poly.entity_id
_entity_poly.type
_entity_poly.pdbx_seq_one_letter_code
_entity_poly.pdbx_strand_id
1 'polypeptide(L)' 'MCNVFGVHRSSYKYWWQPRKPDATRVALLSLVREVYRESNGSAGARSIAAMVPPKG' A
#
# COMPACT_ATOMS: atom_id res chain seq x y z
N MET A 1 18.74 -6.66 -3.99
CA MET A 1 17.78 -7.75 -4.27
C MET A 1 18.44 -8.85 -5.10
N CYS A 2 18.62 -8.69 -6.42
CA CYS A 2 19.23 -9.73 -7.27
C CYS A 2 20.61 -10.22 -6.76
N ASN A 3 21.55 -9.29 -6.49
CA ASN A 3 22.89 -9.63 -5.96
C ASN A 3 22.86 -10.21 -4.53
N VAL A 4 21.88 -9.80 -3.72
CA VAL A 4 21.76 -10.25 -2.31
C VAL A 4 21.24 -11.69 -2.23
N PHE A 5 20.37 -12.08 -3.17
CA PHE A 5 19.78 -13.41 -3.23
C PHE A 5 20.41 -14.32 -4.28
N GLY A 6 21.50 -13.87 -4.94
CA GLY A 6 22.18 -14.63 -6.00
C GLY A 6 21.31 -14.92 -7.23
N VAL A 7 20.22 -14.17 -7.44
CA VAL A 7 19.30 -14.37 -8.56
C VAL A 7 19.68 -13.46 -9.71
N HIS A 8 19.73 -14.00 -10.93
CA HIS A 8 20.01 -13.21 -12.12
C HIS A 8 18.88 -12.19 -12.39
N ARG A 9 19.25 -11.00 -12.89
CA ARG A 9 18.30 -9.90 -13.11
C ARG A 9 17.18 -10.28 -14.07
N SER A 10 17.46 -11.07 -15.10
CA SER A 10 16.46 -11.52 -16.07
C SER A 10 15.45 -12.49 -15.44
N SER A 11 15.93 -13.46 -14.66
CA SER A 11 15.07 -14.40 -13.92
C SER A 11 14.19 -13.67 -12.93
N TYR A 12 14.76 -12.74 -12.15
CA TYR A 12 13.98 -11.90 -11.23
C TYR A 12 12.92 -11.10 -11.98
N LYS A 13 13.24 -10.48 -13.11
CA LYS A 13 12.30 -9.72 -13.94
C LYS A 13 11.15 -10.58 -14.48
N TYR A 14 11.44 -11.81 -14.91
CA TYR A 14 10.44 -12.72 -15.45
C TYR A 14 9.46 -13.20 -14.37
N TRP A 15 9.98 -13.53 -13.18
CA TRP A 15 9.19 -13.97 -12.04
C TRP A 15 8.44 -12.81 -11.38
N TRP A 16 9.04 -11.62 -11.34
CA TRP A 16 8.45 -10.43 -10.74
C TRP A 16 7.44 -9.80 -11.70
N GLN A 17 6.19 -10.22 -11.58
CA GLN A 17 5.07 -9.61 -12.29
C GLN A 17 4.20 -8.84 -11.30
N PRO A 18 4.34 -7.50 -11.20
CA PRO A 18 3.50 -6.72 -10.32
C PRO A 18 2.05 -6.82 -10.79
N ARG A 19 1.18 -7.27 -9.89
CA ARG A 19 -0.26 -7.32 -10.15
C ARG A 19 -0.76 -5.89 -10.35
N LYS A 20 -1.72 -5.71 -11.27
CA LYS A 20 -2.40 -4.43 -11.43
C LYS A 20 -3.01 -4.02 -10.08
N PRO A 21 -2.76 -2.79 -9.60
CA PRO A 21 -3.35 -2.34 -8.37
C PRO A 21 -4.87 -2.27 -8.54
N ASP A 22 -5.60 -2.81 -7.57
CA ASP A 22 -7.05 -2.73 -7.52
C ASP A 22 -7.47 -1.27 -7.24
N ALA A 23 -8.30 -0.71 -8.12
CA ALA A 23 -8.73 0.68 -8.06
C ALA A 23 -9.45 1.00 -6.75
N THR A 24 -10.24 0.06 -6.22
CA THR A 24 -10.97 0.25 -4.95
C THR A 24 -10.00 0.34 -3.78
N ARG A 25 -8.99 -0.54 -3.77
CA ARG A 25 -7.88 -0.51 -2.80
C ARG A 25 -7.06 0.77 -2.89
N VAL A 26 -6.77 1.26 -4.09
CA VAL A 26 -6.03 2.52 -4.29
C VAL A 26 -6.82 3.70 -3.73
N ALA A 27 -8.11 3.79 -4.03
CA ALA A 27 -8.98 4.85 -3.50
C ALA A 27 -9.07 4.80 -1.97
N LEU A 28 -9.18 3.61 -1.38
CA LEU A 28 -9.18 3.44 0.07
C LEU A 28 -7.85 3.87 0.71
N LEU A 29 -6.71 3.48 0.12
CA LEU A 29 -5.39 3.87 0.58
C LEU A 29 -5.17 5.39 0.50
N SER A 30 -5.74 6.05 -0.51
CA SER A 30 -5.68 7.50 -0.62
C SER A 30 -6.35 8.17 0.58
N LEU A 31 -7.57 7.73 0.92
CA LEU A 31 -8.34 8.25 2.05
C LEU A 31 -7.66 7.99 3.39
N VAL A 32 -7.12 6.79 3.59
CA VAL A 32 -6.32 6.45 4.79
C VAL A 32 -5.12 7.39 4.96
N ARG A 33 -4.42 7.72 3.86
CA ARG A 33 -3.26 8.62 3.90
C ARG A 33 -3.65 10.06 4.18
N GLU A 34 -4.79 10.50 3.66
CA GLU A 34 -5.33 11.83 3.93
C GLU A 34 -5.61 12.02 5.42
N VAL A 35 -6.40 11.12 6.01
CA VAL A 35 -6.73 11.12 7.45
C VAL A 35 -5.47 11.01 8.31
N TYR A 36 -4.51 10.16 7.94
CA TYR A 36 -3.25 10.05 8.67
C TYR A 36 -2.46 11.37 8.63
N ARG A 37 -2.43 12.05 7.48
CA ARG A 37 -1.76 13.34 7.33
C ARG A 37 -2.46 14.45 8.12
N GLU A 38 -3.79 14.48 8.12
CA GLU A 38 -4.59 15.40 8.94
C GLU A 38 -4.31 15.22 10.44
N SER A 39 -4.10 13.99 10.88
CA SER A 39 -3.71 13.68 12.25
C SER A 39 -2.24 14.02 12.59
N ASN A 40 -1.49 14.62 11.65
CA ASN A 40 -0.05 14.83 11.75
C ASN A 40 0.74 13.54 12.07
N GLY A 41 0.26 12.40 11.57
CA GLY A 41 0.84 11.08 11.80
C GLY A 41 0.61 10.47 13.18
N SER A 42 -0.21 11.09 14.03
CA SER A 42 -0.49 10.60 15.39
C SER A 42 -1.61 9.57 15.45
N ALA A 43 -2.51 9.51 14.45
CA ALA A 43 -3.63 8.59 14.46
C ALA A 43 -3.19 7.14 14.20
N GLY A 44 -3.46 6.27 15.17
CA GLY A 44 -3.26 4.83 15.03
C GLY A 44 -4.34 4.15 14.18
N ALA A 45 -4.15 2.87 13.87
CA ALA A 45 -5.02 2.11 12.98
C ALA A 45 -6.50 2.10 13.39
N ARG A 46 -6.80 2.01 14.70
CA ARG A 46 -8.18 2.07 15.20
C ARG A 46 -8.83 3.43 14.97
N SER A 47 -8.08 4.50 15.23
CA SER A 47 -8.58 5.87 15.03
C SER A 47 -8.79 6.16 13.55
N ILE A 48 -7.87 5.73 12.69
CA ILE A 48 -8.04 5.83 11.24
C ILE A 48 -9.27 5.04 10.78
N ALA A 49 -9.46 3.81 11.25
CA ALA A 49 -10.62 3.00 10.89
C ALA A 49 -11.95 3.62 11.35
N ALA A 50 -11.95 4.38 12.46
CA ALA A 50 -13.12 5.12 12.92
C ALA A 50 -13.36 6.41 12.11
N MET A 51 -12.30 7.06 11.62
CA MET A 51 -12.38 8.30 10.83
C MET A 51 -12.66 8.03 9.34
N VAL A 52 -12.21 6.90 8.81
CA VAL A 52 -12.45 6.50 7.43
C VAL A 52 -13.86 5.93 7.33
N PRO A 53 -14.78 6.54 6.56
CA PRO A 53 -16.13 6.03 6.40
C PRO A 53 -16.14 4.62 5.80
N PRO A 54 -17.05 3.73 6.26
CA PRO A 54 -17.20 2.41 5.65
C PRO A 54 -17.59 2.59 4.19
N LYS A 55 -16.84 1.96 3.28
CA LYS A 55 -17.30 1.79 1.90
C LYS A 55 -18.41 0.74 1.91
N GLY A 56 -19.66 1.20 1.87
CA GLY A 56 -20.86 0.38 1.66
C GLY A 56 -20.97 -0.07 0.21
#